data_AF-A0A162PJ28-F1
#
_entry.id   AF-A0A162PJ28-F1
#
_cell.length_a   1.000
_cell.length_b   1.000
_cell.length_c   1.000
_cell.angle_alpha   90.00
_cell.angle_beta   90.00
_cell.angle_gamma   90.00
#
_symmetry.space_group_name_H-M   'P 1'
#
loop_
_entity.id
_entity.type
_entity.pdbx_description
1 polymer ?
#
loop_
_entity_poly.entity_id
_entity_poly.type
_entity_poly.pdbx_seq_one_letter_code
_entity_poly.pdbx_strand_id
1 'polypeptide(L)'
;MAKNLDDYRCKLISKILQAPTTDHVSRFFNAAIKSLKEHKVNGYVTKRFLDKIELELDSIQPNELNHQQLRNREKAYQLTAACKTLLFPTASVPLIA
;
A
#
# COMPACT_ATOMS: atom_id res chain seq x y z
N MET A 1 -0.07 -12.70 21.34
CA MET A 1 0.01 -11.21 21.25
C MET A 1 -0.02 -10.85 19.79
N ALA A 2 -1.05 -10.15 19.34
CA ALA A 2 -1.42 -9.90 17.94
C ALA A 2 -0.23 -9.85 16.96
N LYS A 3 0.18 -11.00 16.41
CA LYS A 3 1.09 -11.13 15.26
C LYS A 3 0.30 -10.76 13.98
N ASN A 4 -0.36 -9.61 14.03
CA ASN A 4 -1.51 -9.27 13.20
C ASN A 4 -1.10 -8.38 12.04
N LEU A 5 -1.88 -8.44 10.96
CA LEU A 5 -1.77 -7.59 9.76
C LEU A 5 -1.61 -6.09 10.07
N ASP A 6 -2.12 -5.61 11.21
CA ASP A 6 -1.96 -4.23 11.65
C ASP A 6 -0.49 -3.89 12.00
N ASP A 7 0.22 -4.73 12.77
CA ASP A 7 1.65 -4.53 13.07
C ASP A 7 2.50 -4.58 11.80
N TYR A 8 2.18 -5.53 10.91
CA TYR A 8 2.82 -5.64 9.61
C TYR A 8 2.63 -4.38 8.76
N ARG A 9 1.41 -3.81 8.77
CA ARG A 9 1.08 -2.57 8.07
C ARG A 9 1.91 -1.40 8.59
N CYS A 10 1.92 -1.18 9.91
CA CYS A 10 2.64 -0.06 10.50
C CYS A 10 4.15 -0.13 10.17
N LYS A 11 4.75 -1.33 10.25
CA LYS A 11 6.15 -1.54 9.84
C LYS A 11 6.40 -1.24 8.36
N LEU A 12 5.47 -1.61 7.49
CA LEU A 12 5.58 -1.29 6.06
C LEU A 12 5.53 0.22 5.83
N ILE A 13 4.61 0.94 6.48
CA ILE A 13 4.49 2.40 6.35
C ILE A 13 5.77 3.09 6.83
N SER A 14 6.32 2.68 7.98
CA SER A 14 7.61 3.21 8.45
C SER A 14 8.72 2.99 7.42
N LYS A 15 8.80 1.79 6.83
CA LYS A 15 9.80 1.49 5.77
C LYS A 15 9.59 2.30 4.50
N ILE A 16 8.34 2.56 4.11
CA ILE A 16 8.00 3.38 2.94
C ILE A 16 8.48 4.82 3.19
N LEU A 17 8.11 5.42 4.32
CA LEU A 17 8.47 6.80 4.62
C LEU A 17 9.99 6.97 4.74
N GLN A 18 10.67 6.05 5.44
CA GLN A 18 12.12 6.08 5.65
C GLN A 18 12.92 5.53 4.47
N ALA A 19 12.29 5.15 3.37
CA ALA A 19 12.99 4.62 2.21
C ALA A 19 13.93 5.70 1.61
N PRO A 20 15.19 5.37 1.30
CA PRO A 20 16.13 6.34 0.75
C PRO A 20 15.75 6.76 -0.69
N THR A 21 15.03 5.90 -1.42
CA THR A 21 14.52 6.20 -2.78
C THR A 21 13.14 5.58 -3.03
N THR A 22 12.43 6.08 -4.04
CA THR A 22 11.13 5.54 -4.48
C THR A 22 11.23 4.13 -5.08
N ASP A 23 12.42 3.69 -5.52
CA ASP A 23 12.67 2.31 -5.90
C ASP A 23 12.57 1.38 -4.69
N HIS A 24 13.19 1.76 -3.56
CA HIS A 24 13.08 0.99 -2.32
C HIS A 24 11.64 0.88 -1.83
N VAL A 25 10.83 1.94 -1.97
CA VAL A 25 9.38 1.89 -1.72
C VAL A 25 8.72 0.79 -2.53
N SER A 26 9.01 0.72 -3.83
CA SER A 26 8.46 -0.31 -4.72
C SER A 26 8.87 -1.72 -4.29
N ARG A 27 10.14 -1.90 -3.89
CA ARG A 27 10.66 -3.20 -3.40
C ARG A 27 10.00 -3.63 -2.09
N PHE A 28 9.90 -2.72 -1.11
CA PHE A 28 9.23 -3.01 0.16
C PHE A 28 7.75 -3.33 -0.02
N PHE A 29 7.06 -2.56 -0.87
CA PHE A 29 5.66 -2.78 -1.19
C PHE A 29 5.45 -4.12 -1.88
N ASN A 30 6.22 -4.42 -2.94
CA ASN A 30 6.10 -5.69 -3.66
C ASN A 30 6.41 -6.89 -2.77
N ALA A 31 7.41 -6.80 -1.88
CA ALA A 31 7.69 -7.83 -0.89
C ALA A 31 6.49 -8.04 0.05
N ALA A 32 5.81 -6.96 0.46
CA ALA A 32 4.62 -7.05 1.30
C ALA A 32 3.45 -7.73 0.60
N ILE A 33 3.13 -7.32 -0.63
CA ILE A 33 2.05 -7.95 -1.40
C ILE A 33 2.37 -9.42 -1.70
N LYS A 34 3.64 -9.74 -2.00
CA LYS A 34 4.07 -11.13 -2.21
C LYS A 34 3.87 -11.95 -0.94
N SER A 35 4.27 -11.44 0.22
CA SER A 35 4.07 -12.12 1.50
C SER A 35 2.58 -12.37 1.78
N LEU A 36 1.70 -11.39 1.55
CA LEU A 36 0.26 -11.58 1.68
C LEU A 36 -0.27 -12.70 0.78
N LYS A 37 0.22 -12.79 -0.48
CA LYS A 37 -0.13 -13.88 -1.40
C LYS A 37 0.39 -15.23 -0.94
N GLU A 38 1.64 -15.31 -0.48
CA GLU A 38 2.26 -16.54 0.03
C GLU A 38 1.50 -17.09 1.25
N HIS A 39 1.04 -16.21 2.12
CA HIS A 39 0.18 -16.56 3.26
C HIS A 39 -1.29 -16.78 2.90
N LYS A 40 -1.63 -16.81 1.60
CA LYS A 40 -3.00 -17.00 1.08
C LYS A 40 -4.02 -16.04 1.69
N VAL A 41 -3.60 -14.81 1.98
CA VAL A 41 -4.48 -13.76 2.49
C VAL A 41 -5.54 -13.44 1.42
N ASN A 42 -6.81 -13.52 1.80
CA ASN A 42 -7.93 -13.28 0.91
C ASN A 42 -7.81 -11.89 0.22
N GLY A 43 -8.19 -11.79 -1.05
CA GLY A 43 -8.15 -10.53 -1.81
C GLY A 43 -8.90 -9.37 -1.14
N TYR A 44 -10.02 -9.64 -0.45
CA TYR A 44 -10.74 -8.64 0.35
C TYR A 44 -9.93 -8.18 1.57
N VAL A 45 -9.24 -9.09 2.26
CA VAL A 45 -8.36 -8.74 3.38
C VAL A 45 -7.15 -7.94 2.89
N THR A 46 -6.59 -8.31 1.75
CA THR A 46 -5.52 -7.56 1.08
C THR A 46 -6.00 -6.16 0.68
N LYS A 47 -7.20 -6.01 0.12
CA LYS A 47 -7.80 -4.70 -0.17
C LYS A 47 -7.94 -3.85 1.08
N ARG A 48 -8.51 -4.41 2.16
CA ARG A 48 -8.65 -3.71 3.44
C ARG A 48 -7.29 -3.30 4.02
N PHE A 49 -6.27 -4.14 3.84
CA PHE A 49 -4.89 -3.82 4.22
C PHE A 49 -4.36 -2.61 3.43
N LEU A 50 -4.59 -2.57 2.11
CA LEU A 50 -4.23 -1.43 1.25
C LEU A 50 -5.01 -0.15 1.61
N ASP A 51 -6.32 -0.24 1.84
CA ASP A 51 -7.16 0.89 2.26
C ASP A 51 -6.65 1.52 3.56
N LYS A 52 -6.23 0.68 4.52
CA LYS A 52 -5.65 1.16 5.77
C LYS A 52 -4.27 1.82 5.58
N ILE A 53 -3.47 1.39 4.59
CA ILE A 53 -2.20 2.04 4.27
C ILE A 53 -2.45 3.46 3.78
N GLU A 54 -3.39 3.63 2.85
CA GLU A 54 -3.76 4.94 2.32
C GLU A 54 -4.26 5.87 3.45
N LEU A 55 -5.16 5.37 4.30
CA LEU A 55 -5.67 6.13 5.46
C LEU A 55 -4.55 6.59 6.42
N GLU A 56 -3.60 5.71 6.74
CA GLU A 56 -2.49 6.08 7.63
C GLU A 56 -1.52 7.05 6.94
N LEU A 57 -1.24 6.87 5.65
CA LEU A 57 -0.45 7.85 4.90
C LEU A 57 -1.15 9.21 4.82
N ASP A 58 -2.49 9.24 4.73
CA ASP A 58 -3.30 10.46 4.74
C ASP A 58 -3.33 11.15 6.09
N SER A 59 -3.22 10.38 7.18
CA SER A 59 -3.18 10.94 8.54
C SER A 59 -1.90 11.74 8.83
N ILE A 60 -0.84 11.53 8.04
CA ILE A 60 0.43 12.25 8.21
C ILE A 60 0.34 13.57 7.45
N GLN A 61 0.55 14.68 8.16
CA GLN A 61 0.45 15.98 7.53
C GLN A 61 1.64 16.20 6.57
N PRO A 62 1.43 16.77 5.37
CA PRO A 62 2.52 16.99 4.40
C PRO A 62 3.66 17.86 4.92
N ASN A 63 3.40 18.78 5.84
CA ASN A 63 4.39 19.64 6.50
C ASN A 63 5.32 18.88 7.47
N GLU A 64 4.93 17.68 7.93
CA GLU A 64 5.75 16.80 8.76
C GLU A 64 6.71 15.95 7.93
N LEU A 65 6.58 15.96 6.59
CA LEU A 65 7.33 15.14 5.66
C LEU A 65 8.37 15.95 4.91
N ASN A 66 9.60 15.44 4.86
CA ASN A 66 10.61 15.97 3.95
C ASN A 66 10.30 15.62 2.48
N HIS A 67 11.00 16.27 1.55
CA HIS A 67 10.80 16.06 0.11
C HIS A 67 10.90 14.60 -0.34
N GLN A 68 11.79 13.80 0.24
CA GLN A 68 11.93 12.39 -0.10
C GLN A 68 10.75 11.57 0.46
N GLN A 69 10.33 11.84 1.69
CA GLN A 69 9.18 11.20 2.31
C GLN A 69 7.87 11.50 1.56
N LEU A 70 7.69 12.73 1.06
CA LEU A 70 6.57 13.10 0.20
C LEU A 70 6.56 12.26 -1.07
N ARG A 71 7.68 12.19 -1.80
CA ARG A 71 7.81 11.35 -3.01
C ARG A 71 7.56 9.87 -2.71
N ASN A 72 8.03 9.39 -1.56
CA ASN A 72 7.80 8.02 -1.13
C ASN A 72 6.31 7.75 -0.86
N ARG A 73 5.63 8.68 -0.19
CA ARG A 73 4.18 8.63 0.05
C ARG A 73 3.41 8.62 -1.27
N GLU A 74 3.71 9.52 -2.20
CA GLU A 74 3.10 9.53 -3.54
C GLU A 74 3.30 8.22 -4.28
N LYS A 75 4.52 7.65 -4.24
CA LYS A 75 4.80 6.37 -4.85
C LYS A 75 3.98 5.24 -4.22
N ALA A 76 3.80 5.24 -2.90
CA ALA A 76 2.97 4.27 -2.21
C ALA A 76 1.49 4.36 -2.61
N TYR A 77 0.93 5.55 -2.83
CA TYR A 77 -0.43 5.70 -3.39
C TYR A 77 -0.55 5.10 -4.79
N GLN A 78 0.42 5.36 -5.66
CA GLN A 78 0.41 4.78 -7.01
C GLN A 78 0.42 3.25 -6.98
N LEU A 79 1.22 2.67 -6.07
CA LEU A 79 1.34 1.22 -5.92
C LEU A 79 0.10 0.58 -5.28
N THR A 80 -0.50 1.22 -4.29
CA THR A 80 -1.75 0.78 -3.66
C THR A 80 -2.89 0.79 -4.68
N ALA A 81 -3.07 1.88 -5.43
CA ALA A 81 -4.06 1.97 -6.50
C ALA A 81 -3.87 0.88 -7.57
N ALA A 82 -2.64 0.72 -8.08
CA ALA A 82 -2.33 -0.32 -9.06
C ALA A 82 -2.62 -1.73 -8.52
N CYS A 83 -2.29 -2.00 -7.26
CA CYS A 83 -2.57 -3.29 -6.64
C CYS A 83 -4.07 -3.54 -6.48
N LYS A 84 -4.86 -2.54 -6.10
CA LYS A 84 -6.32 -2.64 -6.01
C LYS A 84 -6.95 -2.95 -7.37
N THR A 85 -6.52 -2.29 -8.45
CA THR A 85 -6.98 -2.56 -9.81
C THR A 85 -6.68 -4.00 -10.24
N LEU A 86 -5.53 -4.56 -9.83
CA LEU A 86 -5.19 -5.95 -10.13
C LEU A 86 -6.01 -6.96 -9.32
N LEU A 87 -6.35 -6.64 -8.07
CA LEU A 87 -7.13 -7.51 -7.18
C LEU A 87 -8.61 -7.49 -7.51
N PHE A 88 -9.12 -6.34 -7.92
CA PHE A 88 -10.50 -6.10 -8.31
C PHE A 88 -10.47 -5.36 -9.63
N PRO A 89 -10.17 -6.06 -10.74
CA PRO A 89 -10.35 -5.46 -12.05
C PRO A 89 -11.83 -5.10 -12.12
N THR A 90 -12.12 -3.80 -12.11
CA THR A 90 -13.44 -3.33 -12.50
C THR A 90 -13.60 -3.83 -13.90
N ALA A 91 -14.39 -4.90 -14.07
CA ALA A 91 -14.91 -5.27 -15.37
C ALA A 91 -15.48 -3.97 -15.91
N SER A 92 -14.86 -3.44 -16.95
CA SER A 92 -15.36 -2.30 -17.70
C SER A 92 -16.83 -2.60 -17.90
N VAL A 93 -17.71 -1.85 -17.22
CA VAL A 93 -19.13 -1.95 -17.47
C VAL A 93 -19.26 -1.75 -18.98
N PRO A 94 -19.70 -2.75 -19.76
CA PRO A 94 -20.04 -2.44 -21.13
C PRO A 94 -21.14 -1.39 -21.01
N LEU A 95 -20.88 -0.19 -21.51
CA LEU A 95 -21.93 0.76 -21.80
C LEU A 95 -22.86 0.04 -22.78
N ILE A 96 -23.93 -0.53 -22.25
CA ILE A 96 -25.03 -1.07 -23.06
C ILE A 96 -26.02 0.09 -23.22
N ALA A 97 -26.31 0.37 -24.48
CA ALA A 97 -27.26 1.33 -25.06
C ALA A 97 -26.79 2.78 -25.16
#